data_AF-A0A7S1S7U9-F1
#
_entry.id   AF-A0A7S1S7U9-F1
#
_cell.length_a   1.000
_cell.length_b   1.000
_cell.length_c   1.000
_cell.angle_alpha   90.00
_cell.angle_beta   90.00
_cell.angle_gamma   90.00
#
_symmetry.space_group_name_H-M   'P 1'
#
loop_
_entity.id
_entity.type
_entity.pdbx_description
1 polymer ?
#
loop_
_entity_poly.entity_id
_entity_poly.type
_entity_poly.pdbx_seq_one_letter_code
_entity_poly.pdbx_strand_id
1 'polypeptide(L)'
;ATFRREQGSVQAFRRSIPGGTMPLDMGRRTSEEQWSGLVSATRPVTFEGSTGILEVRACCQVSPSTGPSKVFCSAPGQPKLALGRVTEESPHCRMVALFKQDVTFSCEGSDVMLLGLFRPLDDAEERPAKAARKADSAEGAAAAT
;
A
#
# COMPACT_ATOMS: atom_id res chain seq x y z
N ALA A 1 18.82 30.25 10.85
CA ALA A 1 19.09 28.81 10.97
C ALA A 1 18.30 28.09 9.90
N THR A 2 18.98 27.40 8.98
CA THR A 2 18.38 26.79 7.79
C THR A 2 18.12 25.31 8.08
N PHE A 3 16.84 24.92 8.22
CA PHE A 3 16.47 23.52 8.48
C PHE A 3 16.43 22.73 7.16
N ARG A 4 17.32 21.74 7.06
CA ARG A 4 17.42 20.80 5.93
C ARG A 4 16.36 19.70 6.13
N ARG A 5 15.49 19.53 5.14
CA ARG A 5 14.41 18.53 5.09
C ARG A 5 14.97 17.22 4.50
N GLU A 6 15.13 16.18 5.31
CA GLU A 6 15.40 14.83 4.81
C GLU A 6 14.09 14.04 4.73
N GLN A 7 13.72 13.62 3.52
CA GLN A 7 12.63 12.67 3.29
C GLN A 7 13.19 11.25 3.50
N GLY A 8 12.76 10.60 4.59
CA GLY A 8 13.09 9.19 4.86
C GLY A 8 12.21 8.29 4.01
N SER A 9 12.82 7.58 3.05
CA SER A 9 12.22 6.45 2.34
C SER A 9 12.13 5.24 3.30
N VAL A 10 10.93 4.68 3.44
CA VAL A 10 10.69 3.51 4.31
C VAL A 10 11.03 2.25 3.52
N GLN A 11 12.18 1.63 3.81
CA GLN A 11 12.56 0.36 3.20
C GLN A 11 11.87 -0.82 3.90
N ALA A 12 11.13 -1.63 3.13
CA ALA A 12 10.53 -2.88 3.57
C ALA A 12 11.58 -4.01 3.64
N PHE A 13 11.67 -4.70 4.78
CA PHE A 13 12.66 -5.75 5.03
C PHE A 13 12.09 -7.13 4.61
N ARG A 14 12.62 -7.73 3.54
CA ARG A 14 12.22 -9.06 3.03
C ARG A 14 13.09 -10.18 3.61
N ARG A 15 12.49 -11.29 4.05
CA ARG A 15 13.19 -12.58 4.29
C ARG A 15 12.65 -13.62 3.30
N SER A 16 13.55 -14.30 2.60
CA SER A 16 13.27 -15.29 1.56
C SER A 16 13.43 -16.72 2.10
N ILE A 17 12.54 -17.64 1.76
CA ILE A 17 12.62 -19.09 2.07
C ILE A 17 12.38 -19.90 0.77
N PRO A 18 13.18 -20.94 0.45
CA PRO A 18 12.98 -21.75 -0.74
C PRO A 18 12.27 -23.09 -0.47
N GLY A 19 11.41 -23.52 -1.42
CA GLY A 19 11.25 -24.94 -1.78
C GLY A 19 9.83 -25.51 -1.94
N GLY A 20 9.49 -25.98 -3.16
CA GLY A 20 8.56 -27.10 -3.41
C GLY A 20 7.34 -26.81 -4.29
N THR A 21 7.28 -27.38 -5.51
CA THR A 21 6.25 -27.15 -6.54
C THR A 21 5.35 -28.37 -6.76
N MET A 22 4.02 -28.18 -6.72
CA MET A 22 2.98 -29.05 -7.28
C MET A 22 1.89 -28.14 -7.92
N PRO A 23 1.36 -28.44 -9.12
CA PRO A 23 0.42 -27.56 -9.81
C PRO A 23 -1.02 -27.88 -9.38
N LEU A 24 -1.42 -27.36 -8.22
CA LEU A 24 -2.82 -27.11 -7.93
C LEU A 24 -3.16 -25.76 -8.51
N ASP A 25 -4.33 -25.64 -9.14
CA ASP A 25 -4.94 -24.42 -9.65
C ASP A 25 -4.63 -23.23 -8.71
N MET A 26 -3.56 -22.50 -9.04
CA MET A 26 -2.99 -21.46 -8.19
C MET A 26 -3.81 -20.22 -8.44
N GLY A 27 -5.02 -20.20 -7.86
CA GLY A 27 -5.76 -18.97 -7.64
C GLY A 27 -4.76 -17.94 -7.14
N ARG A 28 -4.48 -16.94 -7.98
CA ARG A 28 -3.39 -15.99 -7.86
C ARG A 28 -3.45 -15.40 -6.46
N ARG A 29 -2.60 -15.89 -5.55
CA ARG A 29 -2.53 -15.38 -4.19
C ARG A 29 -1.87 -14.02 -4.30
N THR A 30 -2.68 -12.97 -4.40
CA THR A 30 -2.19 -11.61 -4.20
C THR A 30 -1.48 -11.61 -2.85
N SER A 31 -0.16 -11.43 -2.84
CA SER A 31 0.62 -11.50 -1.62
C SER A 31 0.18 -10.36 -0.69
N GLU A 32 -0.57 -10.69 0.36
CA GLU A 32 -0.86 -9.74 1.42
C GLU A 32 0.42 -9.48 2.21
N GLU A 33 0.83 -8.22 2.26
CA GLU A 33 2.01 -7.77 2.99
C GLU A 33 1.59 -7.10 4.30
N GLN A 34 2.38 -7.27 5.36
CA GLN A 34 2.16 -6.53 6.59
C GLN A 34 2.53 -5.06 6.36
N TRP A 35 1.67 -4.15 6.81
CA TRP A 35 1.91 -2.71 6.74
C TRP A 35 1.89 -2.09 8.14
N SER A 36 2.80 -1.14 8.38
CA SER A 36 2.79 -0.31 9.57
C SER A 36 3.18 1.13 9.25
N GLY A 37 2.62 2.08 10.00
CA GLY A 37 2.88 3.50 9.81
C GLY A 37 2.82 4.26 11.13
N LEU A 38 3.91 4.95 11.48
CA LEU A 38 3.97 5.83 12.65
C LEU A 38 3.38 7.19 12.30
N VAL A 39 2.29 7.57 12.95
CA VAL A 39 1.59 8.84 12.75
C VAL A 39 1.79 9.71 13.98
N SER A 40 2.24 10.95 13.77
CA SER A 40 2.30 11.98 14.82
C SER A 40 1.60 13.25 14.36
N ALA A 41 1.37 14.18 15.30
CA ALA A 41 0.80 15.49 14.99
C ALA A 41 1.64 16.29 13.98
N THR A 42 2.95 16.06 13.96
CA THR A 42 3.91 16.72 13.05
C THR A 42 4.29 15.89 11.84
N ARG A 43 3.96 14.59 11.83
CA ARG A 43 4.33 13.62 10.79
C ARG A 43 3.11 12.81 10.39
N PRO A 44 2.25 13.34 9.50
CA PRO A 44 1.20 12.55 8.88
C PRO A 44 1.81 11.49 7.95
N VAL A 45 1.08 10.38 7.75
CA VAL A 45 1.47 9.29 6.84
C VAL A 45 0.51 9.29 5.67
N THR A 46 1.03 9.25 4.45
CA THR A 46 0.22 9.15 3.23
C THR A 46 0.31 7.76 2.65
N PHE A 47 -0.82 7.22 2.22
CA PHE A 47 -0.93 6.03 1.40
C PHE A 47 -1.40 6.42 0.00
N GLU A 48 -0.74 5.89 -1.01
CA GLU A 48 -1.06 6.12 -2.42
C GLU A 48 -1.89 4.94 -2.94
N GLY A 49 -3.17 5.20 -3.26
CA GLY A 49 -4.11 4.17 -3.69
C GLY A 49 -3.77 3.54 -5.05
N SER A 50 -2.93 4.22 -5.84
CA SER A 50 -2.38 3.69 -7.10
C SER A 50 -1.48 2.47 -6.90
N THR A 51 -0.92 2.28 -5.70
CA THR A 51 0.01 1.18 -5.40
C THR A 51 -0.69 -0.11 -5.00
N GLY A 52 -1.94 -0.03 -4.53
CA GLY A 52 -2.59 -1.17 -3.88
C GLY A 52 -3.84 -0.81 -3.09
N ILE A 53 -4.24 -1.75 -2.24
CA ILE A 53 -5.32 -1.61 -1.28
C ILE A 53 -4.71 -1.73 0.12
N LEU A 54 -4.98 -0.75 0.98
CA LEU A 54 -4.55 -0.75 2.38
C LEU A 54 -5.74 -1.06 3.29
N GLU A 55 -5.59 -2.06 4.15
CA GLU A 55 -6.54 -2.39 5.21
C GLU A 55 -5.91 -2.10 6.58
N VAL A 56 -6.33 -1.02 7.23
CA VAL A 56 -5.88 -0.69 8.59
C VAL A 56 -6.72 -1.48 9.60
N ARG A 57 -6.06 -2.18 10.52
CA ARG A 57 -6.66 -3.15 11.46
C ARG A 57 -6.54 -2.77 12.94
N ALA A 58 -5.57 -1.93 13.27
CA ALA A 58 -5.37 -1.48 14.64
C ALA A 58 -4.62 -0.16 14.69
N CYS A 59 -4.75 0.53 15.81
CA CYS A 59 -3.83 1.58 16.20
C CYS A 59 -3.32 1.36 17.63
N CYS A 60 -2.05 1.67 17.86
CA CYS A 60 -1.36 1.45 19.13
C CYS A 60 -0.66 2.74 19.56
N GLN A 61 -0.81 3.13 20.81
CA GLN A 61 -0.06 4.21 21.41
C GLN A 61 1.43 3.81 21.54
N VAL A 62 2.33 4.66 21.05
CA VAL A 62 3.78 4.37 21.05
C VAL A 62 4.50 5.03 22.22
N SER A 63 3.99 6.16 22.68
CA SER A 63 4.57 6.92 23.79
C SER A 63 3.52 7.23 24.85
N PRO A 64 3.88 7.23 26.15
CA PRO A 64 2.99 7.67 27.21
C PRO A 64 2.45 9.07 26.89
N SER A 65 1.17 9.30 27.19
CA SER A 65 0.52 10.58 26.97
C SER A 65 -0.33 10.92 28.18
N THR A 66 -0.46 12.21 28.46
CA THR A 66 -1.34 12.70 29.53
C THR A 66 -2.81 12.79 29.11
N GLY A 67 -3.15 12.34 27.89
CA GLY A 67 -4.48 12.48 27.33
C GLY A 67 -4.72 11.60 26.11
N PRO A 68 -5.96 11.54 25.62
CA PRO A 68 -6.33 10.66 24.53
C PRO A 68 -5.68 11.07 23.21
N SER A 69 -5.22 10.08 22.46
CA SER A 69 -4.71 10.28 21.10
C SER A 69 -5.75 9.79 20.09
N LYS A 70 -6.09 10.66 19.13
CA LYS A 70 -7.11 10.39 18.09
C LYS A 70 -6.43 10.28 16.74
N VAL A 71 -6.73 9.20 16.02
CA VAL A 71 -6.28 8.99 14.65
C VAL A 71 -7.38 9.40 13.71
N PHE A 72 -7.00 10.09 12.64
CA PHE A 72 -7.90 10.51 11.57
C PHE A 72 -7.36 10.09 10.21
N CYS A 73 -8.27 9.96 9.25
CA CYS A 73 -7.95 9.87 7.84
C CYS A 73 -8.63 11.00 7.05
N SER A 74 -8.02 11.40 5.95
CA SER A 74 -8.61 12.32 4.98
C SER A 74 -8.15 11.93 3.59
N ALA A 75 -9.09 11.87 2.66
CA ALA A 75 -8.81 11.71 1.24
C ALA A 75 -8.99 13.04 0.50
N PRO A 76 -8.37 13.24 -0.67
CA PRO A 76 -8.51 14.47 -1.45
C PRO A 76 -9.97 14.86 -1.69
N GLY A 77 -10.34 16.08 -1.30
CA GLY A 77 -11.71 16.60 -1.44
C GLY A 77 -12.75 16.01 -0.48
N GLN A 78 -12.36 15.16 0.47
CA GLN A 78 -13.25 14.52 1.44
C GLN A 78 -13.03 15.08 2.85
N PRO A 79 -14.07 15.11 3.70
CA PRO A 79 -13.93 15.54 5.09
C PRO A 79 -12.98 14.61 5.86
N LYS A 80 -12.33 15.17 6.88
CA LYS A 80 -11.50 14.42 7.84
C LYS A 80 -12.39 13.51 8.70
N LEU A 81 -12.10 12.21 8.73
CA LEU A 81 -12.85 11.21 9.51
C LEU A 81 -12.00 10.68 10.66
N ALA A 82 -12.62 10.47 11.83
CA ALA A 82 -11.95 9.84 12.96
C ALA A 82 -11.98 8.31 12.80
N LEU A 83 -10.81 7.67 12.91
CA LEU A 83 -10.67 6.22 12.76
C LEU A 83 -10.68 5.49 14.10
N GLY A 84 -10.05 6.08 15.11
CA GLY A 84 -9.94 5.46 16.42
C GLY A 84 -9.30 6.37 17.45
N ARG A 85 -9.34 5.92 18.69
CA ARG A 85 -8.82 6.62 19.86
C ARG A 85 -8.10 5.62 20.75
N VAL A 86 -6.92 6.02 21.23
CA VAL A 86 -6.15 5.30 22.25
C VAL A 86 -5.94 6.20 23.46
N THR A 87 -5.83 5.59 24.62
CA THR A 87 -5.53 6.25 25.91
C THR A 87 -4.52 5.41 26.67
N GLU A 88 -4.00 5.92 27.77
CA GLU A 88 -3.07 5.17 28.61
C GLU A 88 -3.70 3.88 29.17
N GLU A 89 -4.99 3.92 29.52
CA GLU A 89 -5.75 2.76 30.02
C GLU A 89 -6.17 1.81 28.89
N SER A 90 -6.12 2.27 27.64
CA SER A 90 -6.49 1.51 26.44
C SER A 90 -5.51 1.86 25.30
N PRO A 91 -4.25 1.40 25.40
CA PRO A 91 -3.19 1.81 24.49
C PRO A 91 -3.30 1.13 23.13
N HIS A 92 -4.24 0.21 22.97
CA HIS A 92 -4.51 -0.52 21.73
C HIS A 92 -5.99 -0.41 21.36
N CYS A 93 -6.29 0.01 20.14
CA CYS A 93 -7.63 0.09 19.59
C CYS A 93 -7.71 -0.76 18.32
N ARG A 94 -8.63 -1.73 18.30
CA ARG A 94 -8.93 -2.49 17.08
C ARG A 94 -9.89 -1.69 16.20
N MET A 95 -9.58 -1.59 14.92
CA MET A 95 -10.41 -0.92 13.92
C MET A 95 -10.36 -1.70 12.60
N VAL A 96 -11.28 -1.48 11.67
CA VAL A 96 -11.15 -2.05 10.33
C VAL A 96 -11.55 -0.97 9.34
N ALA A 97 -10.59 -0.51 8.55
CA ALA A 97 -10.81 0.50 7.52
C ALA A 97 -10.06 0.11 6.24
N LEU A 98 -10.77 0.14 5.11
CA LEU A 98 -10.25 -0.26 3.81
C LEU A 98 -10.10 0.97 2.90
N PHE A 99 -8.90 1.19 2.39
CA PHE A 99 -8.55 2.32 1.54
C PHE A 99 -8.10 1.82 0.17
N LYS A 100 -8.80 2.29 -0.87
CA LYS A 100 -8.52 2.00 -2.29
C LYS A 100 -8.10 3.25 -3.07
N GLN A 101 -7.85 4.34 -2.37
CA GLN A 101 -7.55 5.66 -2.91
C GLN A 101 -6.53 6.33 -2.00
N ASP A 102 -5.98 7.45 -2.48
CA ASP A 102 -5.03 8.24 -1.71
C ASP A 102 -5.66 8.69 -0.38
N VAL A 103 -4.94 8.48 0.70
CA VAL A 103 -5.38 8.85 2.03
C VAL A 103 -4.21 9.32 2.86
N THR A 104 -4.43 10.39 3.62
CA THR A 104 -3.50 10.89 4.62
C THR A 104 -4.03 10.59 6.01
N PHE A 105 -3.22 9.86 6.78
CA PHE A 105 -3.43 9.60 8.19
C PHE A 105 -2.77 10.71 9.02
N SER A 106 -3.52 11.23 9.99
CA SER A 106 -3.04 12.26 10.92
C SER A 106 -3.45 11.90 12.34
N CYS A 107 -2.78 12.51 13.31
CA CYS A 107 -2.99 12.24 14.72
C CYS A 107 -3.10 13.54 15.51
N GLU A 108 -4.00 13.57 16.50
CA GLU A 108 -4.03 14.57 17.57
C GLU A 108 -3.65 13.86 18.88
N GLY A 109 -2.74 14.45 19.66
CA GLY A 109 -2.19 13.83 20.88
C GLY A 109 -0.78 13.28 20.67
N SER A 110 -0.49 12.12 21.25
CA SER A 110 0.81 11.44 21.14
C SER A 110 0.97 10.65 19.85
N ASP A 111 2.19 10.18 19.58
CA ASP A 111 2.49 9.32 18.45
C ASP A 111 1.72 7.98 18.55
N VAL A 112 1.14 7.57 17.42
CA VAL A 112 0.34 6.35 17.28
C VAL A 112 0.88 5.53 16.10
N MET A 113 1.08 4.24 16.32
CA MET A 113 1.40 3.27 15.27
C MET A 113 0.10 2.72 14.67
N LEU A 114 -0.06 2.82 13.36
CA LEU A 114 -1.10 2.11 12.62
C LEU A 114 -0.56 0.78 12.12
N LEU A 115 -1.38 -0.26 12.22
CA LEU A 115 -1.06 -1.61 11.77
C LEU A 115 -2.13 -2.09 10.80
N GLY A 116 -1.71 -2.76 9.74
CA GLY A 116 -2.62 -3.20 8.69
C GLY A 116 -2.03 -4.24 7.75
N LEU A 117 -2.79 -4.52 6.71
CA LEU A 117 -2.38 -5.34 5.58
C LEU A 117 -2.41 -4.49 4.31
N PHE A 118 -1.38 -4.63 3.49
CA PHE A 118 -1.29 -4.04 2.17
C PHE A 118 -1.42 -5.13 1.11
N ARG A 119 -2.24 -4.88 0.10
CA ARG A 119 -2.40 -5.73 -1.07
C ARG A 119 -1.94 -4.94 -2.29
N PRO A 120 -0.77 -5.24 -2.86
CA PRO A 120 -0.35 -4.62 -4.11
C PRO A 120 -1.42 -4.84 -5.18
N LEU A 121 -1.66 -3.84 -6.02
CA LEU A 121 -2.34 -4.11 -7.27
C LEU A 121 -1.39 -5.00 -8.08
N ASP A 122 -1.86 -6.18 -8.49
CA ASP A 122 -1.11 -6.97 -9.45
C ASP A 122 -0.86 -6.05 -10.65
N ASP A 123 0.41 -5.86 -11.03
CA ASP A 123 0.73 -5.29 -12.34
C ASP A 123 -0.07 -6.11 -13.35
N ALA A 124 -1.12 -5.49 -13.89
CA ALA A 124 -1.89 -6.07 -14.97
C ALA A 124 -0.85 -6.30 -16.05
N GLU A 125 -0.55 -7.58 -16.29
CA GLU A 125 0.49 -8.03 -17.20
C GLU A 125 0.60 -7.06 -18.35
N GLU A 126 1.76 -6.42 -18.49
CA GLU A 126 2.16 -5.80 -19.74
C GLU A 126 2.03 -6.89 -20.79
N ARG A 127 0.83 -6.98 -21.42
CA ARG A 127 0.53 -7.99 -22.42
C ARG A 127 1.64 -7.81 -23.45
N PRO A 128 2.52 -8.82 -23.69
CA PRO A 128 3.53 -8.67 -24.71
C PRO A 128 2.77 -8.33 -25.99
N ALA A 129 3.06 -7.13 -26.53
CA ALA A 129 2.42 -6.64 -27.73
C ALA A 129 2.54 -7.75 -28.76
N LYS A 130 1.41 -8.33 -29.17
CA LYS A 130 1.35 -9.34 -30.24
C LYS A 130 2.14 -8.76 -31.41
N ALA A 131 3.37 -9.24 -31.60
CA ALA A 131 4.13 -8.97 -32.80
C ALA A 131 3.28 -9.50 -33.96
N ALA A 132 2.72 -8.57 -34.73
CA ALA A 132 1.92 -8.90 -35.89
C ALA A 132 2.80 -9.71 -36.85
N ARG A 133 2.36 -10.94 -37.15
CA ARG A 133 2.90 -11.75 -38.22
C ARG A 133 2.85 -10.94 -39.52
N LYS A 134 4.00 -10.66 -40.13
CA LYS A 134 4.06 -10.53 -41.60
C LYS A 134 4.49 -11.88 -42.13
N ALA A 135 3.50 -12.67 -42.54
CA ALA A 135 3.71 -13.79 -43.46
C ALA A 135 3.19 -13.36 -44.85
N ASP A 136 3.95 -13.77 -45.84
CA ASP A 136 3.64 -13.92 -47.27
C ASP A 136 3.50 -12.69 -48.18
N SER A 137 4.46 -12.57 -49.09
CA SER A 137 4.16 -12.57 -50.52
C SER A 137 5.22 -13.40 -51.24
N ALA A 138 4.90 -14.68 -51.45
CA ALA A 138 5.39 -15.42 -52.59
C ALA A 138 4.69 -14.88 -53.84
N GLU A 139 5.45 -14.31 -54.78
CA GLU A 139 4.98 -14.08 -56.14
C GLU A 139 5.83 -14.96 -57.07
N GLY A 140 5.20 -16.01 -57.57
CA GLY A 140 5.77 -16.89 -58.58
C GLY A 140 5.33 -16.50 -59.99
N ALA A 141 6.15 -16.94 -60.93
CA ALA A 141 5.83 -17.31 -62.31
C ALA A 141 5.51 -16.19 -63.33
N ALA A 142 6.35 -16.10 -64.37
CA ALA A 142 6.09 -16.67 -65.71
C ALA A 142 6.76 -15.87 -66.84
N ALA A 143 7.09 -16.58 -67.91
CA ALA A 143 7.89 -16.17 -69.06
C ALA A 143 7.12 -15.35 -70.12
N ALA A 144 7.87 -14.52 -70.86
CA ALA A 144 7.73 -14.16 -72.29
C ALA A 144 8.91 -13.19 -72.58
N THR A 145 9.72 -13.25 -73.63
CA THR A 145 9.64 -13.79 -74.99
C THR A 145 11.07 -14.06 -75.48
#